data_AF-A0A2V6YBC1-F1
#
_entry.id   AF-A0A2V6YBC1-F1
#
_cell.length_a   1.000
_cell.length_b   1.000
_cell.length_c   1.000
_cell.angle_alpha   90.00
_cell.angle_beta   90.00
_cell.angle_gamma   90.00
#
_symmetry.space_group_name_H-M   'P 1'
#
loop_
_entity.id
_entity.type
_entity.pdbx_description
1 polymer ?
#
loop_
_entity_poly.entity_id
_entity_poly.type
_entity_poly.pdbx_seq_one_letter_code
_entity_poly.pdbx_strand_id
1 'polypeptide(L)'
;MRMLENRTTVLLILSQEVLDQARVLAGKATITLKLPVSLQIVLRALIEEGLKRDGHPTFLANVEAQARAVRHQRSMARRKRAEENRGNLVAGGLRGRGGREPRKRRQ
;
A
#
# COMPACT_ATOMS: atom_id res chain seq x y z
N MET A 1 23.71 -0.52 28.06
CA MET A 1 22.47 -0.82 27.33
C MET A 1 22.81 -1.28 25.92
N ARG A 2 22.69 -2.57 25.63
CA ARG A 2 22.70 -3.08 24.26
C ARG A 2 21.35 -3.73 24.00
N MET A 3 20.51 -3.01 23.26
CA MET A 3 19.26 -3.53 22.68
C MET A 3 19.21 -3.31 21.16
N LEU A 4 20.30 -2.80 20.56
CA LEU A 4 20.39 -2.47 19.14
C LEU A 4 20.97 -3.61 18.29
N GLU A 5 21.40 -4.72 18.89
CA GLU A 5 22.11 -5.80 18.21
C GLU A 5 21.21 -6.63 17.27
N ASN A 6 19.88 -6.44 17.31
CA ASN A 6 18.93 -7.10 16.41
C ASN A 6 17.87 -6.12 15.87
N ARG A 7 18.33 -5.06 15.18
CA ARG A 7 17.46 -4.00 14.67
C ARG A 7 17.03 -4.29 13.24
N THR A 8 15.75 -4.59 13.06
CA THR A 8 15.10 -4.62 11.73
C THR A 8 14.44 -3.27 11.44
N THR A 9 14.63 -2.74 10.24
CA THR A 9 13.93 -1.53 9.77
C THR A 9 12.72 -1.93 8.93
N VAL A 10 11.61 -1.23 9.13
CA VAL A 10 10.34 -1.52 8.46
C VAL A 10 9.73 -0.22 7.95
N LEU A 11 9.22 -0.21 6.73
CA LEU A 11 8.38 0.87 6.22
C LEU A 11 6.92 0.52 6.48
N LEU A 12 6.22 1.38 7.21
CA LEU A 12 4.82 1.19 7.56
C LEU A 12 3.96 2.25 6.88
N ILE A 13 2.95 1.81 6.12
CA ILE A 13 1.96 2.70 5.50
C ILE A 13 0.68 2.60 6.32
N LEU A 14 0.24 3.73 6.89
CA LEU A 14 -0.96 3.84 7.71
C LEU A 14 -1.93 4.85 7.10
N SER A 15 -3.22 4.70 7.37
CA SER A 15 -4.17 5.77 7.14
C SER A 15 -3.87 6.95 8.08
N GLN A 16 -4.23 8.15 7.65
CA GLN A 16 -4.04 9.36 8.46
C GLN A 16 -4.78 9.26 9.79
N GLU A 17 -6.00 8.71 9.78
CA GLU A 17 -6.81 8.51 10.99
C GLU A 17 -6.09 7.68 12.06
N VAL A 18 -5.48 6.55 11.68
CA VAL A 18 -4.73 5.70 12.61
C VAL A 18 -3.52 6.46 13.17
N LEU A 19 -2.85 7.25 12.33
CA LEU A 19 -1.72 8.06 12.75
C LEU A 19 -2.14 9.16 13.74
N ASP A 20 -3.28 9.80 13.51
CA ASP A 20 -3.84 10.84 14.39
C ASP A 20 -4.26 10.27 15.74
N GLN A 21 -4.89 9.09 15.76
CA GLN A 21 -5.21 8.39 17.00
C GLN A 21 -3.93 8.06 17.80
N ALA A 22 -2.88 7.57 17.12
CA ALA A 22 -1.60 7.29 17.78
C ALA A 22 -0.93 8.57 18.33
N ARG A 23 -1.06 9.72 17.65
CA ARG A 23 -0.60 11.02 18.18
C ARG A 23 -1.35 11.43 19.45
N VAL A 24 -2.67 11.25 19.48
CA VAL A 24 -3.47 11.53 20.68
C VAL A 24 -3.02 10.65 21.85
N LEU A 25 -2.76 9.36 21.59
CA LEU A 25 -2.23 8.44 22.61
C LEU A 25 -0.85 8.90 23.12
N ALA A 26 0.05 9.33 22.23
CA ALA A 26 1.36 9.86 22.62
C ALA A 26 1.24 11.12 23.49
N GLY A 27 0.33 12.03 23.16
CA GLY A 27 0.05 13.22 23.96
C GLY A 27 -0.46 12.87 25.35
N LYS A 28 -1.44 11.96 25.43
CA LYS A 28 -1.96 11.45 26.71
C LYS A 28 -0.86 10.79 27.54
N ALA A 29 -0.08 9.91 26.94
CA ALA A 29 1.01 9.21 27.61
C ALA A 29 2.08 10.19 28.13
N THR A 30 2.41 11.22 27.35
CA THR A 30 3.36 12.27 27.77
C THR A 30 2.89 12.99 29.02
N ILE A 31 1.61 13.36 29.08
CA ILE A 31 1.01 14.01 30.25
C ILE A 31 0.98 13.06 31.45
N THR A 32 0.49 11.84 31.26
CA THR A 32 0.32 10.86 32.33
C THR A 32 1.66 10.42 32.92
N LEU A 33 2.65 10.15 32.09
CA LEU A 33 3.96 9.65 32.51
C LEU A 33 4.93 10.79 32.87
N LYS A 34 4.57 12.04 32.59
CA LYS A 34 5.40 13.24 32.81
C LYS A 34 6.78 13.15 32.15
N LEU A 35 6.86 12.50 31.00
CA LEU A 35 8.07 12.38 30.19
C LEU A 35 7.73 12.39 28.70
N PRO A 36 8.59 12.92 27.81
CA PRO A 36 8.31 12.97 26.38
C PRO A 36 8.14 11.56 25.80
N VAL A 37 6.95 11.24 25.29
CA VAL A 37 6.68 9.97 24.60
C VAL A 37 6.64 10.21 23.09
N SER A 38 7.57 9.58 22.37
CA SER A 38 7.60 9.68 20.90
C SER A 38 6.53 8.79 20.26
N LEU A 39 6.08 9.21 19.07
CA LEU A 39 5.13 8.43 18.28
C LEU A 39 5.68 7.03 17.94
N GLN A 40 7.00 6.91 17.73
CA GLN A 40 7.65 5.62 17.47
C GLN A 40 7.49 4.64 18.63
N ILE A 41 7.60 5.12 19.88
CA ILE A 41 7.40 4.28 21.08
C ILE A 41 5.96 3.77 21.13
N VAL A 42 4.98 4.65 20.87
CA VAL A 42 3.56 4.26 20.87
C VAL A 42 3.26 3.25 19.77
N LEU A 43 3.70 3.51 18.53
CA LEU A 43 3.48 2.59 17.42
C LEU A 43 4.14 1.22 17.67
N ARG A 44 5.34 1.21 18.24
CA ARG A 44 6.01 -0.03 18.63
C ARG A 44 5.19 -0.80 19.66
N ALA A 45 4.73 -0.14 20.73
CA ALA A 45 3.92 -0.78 21.75
C ALA A 45 2.60 -1.34 21.17
N LEU A 46 1.94 -0.59 20.28
CA LEU A 46 0.71 -1.06 19.62
C LEU A 46 0.97 -2.31 18.76
N ILE A 47 2.09 -2.38 18.04
CA ILE A 47 2.48 -3.56 17.27
C ILE A 47 2.76 -4.74 18.19
N GLU A 48 3.54 -4.54 19.25
CA GLU A 48 3.86 -5.59 20.22
C GLU A 48 2.60 -6.15 20.89
N GLU A 49 1.69 -5.29 21.34
CA GLU A 49 0.39 -5.69 21.90
C GLU A 49 -0.53 -6.37 20.88
N GLY A 50 -0.47 -5.96 19.61
CA GLY A 50 -1.17 -6.62 18.51
C GLY A 50 -0.63 -8.03 18.25
N LEU A 51 0.69 -8.22 18.26
CA LEU A 51 1.35 -9.51 18.05
C LEU A 51 1.07 -10.50 19.19
N LYS A 52 0.91 -10.02 20.43
CA LYS A 52 0.47 -10.86 21.56
C LYS A 52 -0.97 -11.40 21.41
N ARG A 53 -1.74 -10.87 20.46
CA ARG A 53 -3.14 -11.24 20.18
C ARG A 53 -3.28 -12.09 18.91
N ASP A 54 -2.21 -12.71 18.43
CA ASP A 54 -2.10 -13.50 17.19
C ASP A 54 -3.18 -14.60 17.03
N GLY A 55 -3.74 -15.12 18.12
CA GLY A 55 -4.85 -16.08 18.11
C GLY A 55 -6.26 -15.49 18.28
N HIS A 56 -6.42 -14.18 18.45
CA HIS A 56 -7.73 -13.59 18.76
C HIS A 56 -8.62 -13.53 17.51
N PRO A 57 -9.88 -14.04 17.54
CA PRO A 57 -10.75 -14.09 16.35
C PRO A 57 -10.92 -12.75 15.64
N THR A 58 -11.07 -11.66 16.40
CA THR A 58 -11.17 -10.29 15.86
C THR A 58 -9.90 -9.86 15.10
N PHE A 59 -8.72 -10.29 15.57
CA PHE A 59 -7.46 -9.98 14.91
C PHE A 59 -7.38 -10.69 13.55
N LEU A 60 -7.71 -11.98 13.51
CA LEU A 60 -7.75 -12.76 12.28
C LEU A 60 -8.74 -12.21 11.25
N ALA A 61 -9.95 -11.84 11.69
CA ALA A 61 -10.95 -11.23 10.82
C ALA A 61 -10.47 -9.90 10.21
N ASN A 62 -9.77 -9.07 11.00
CA ASN A 62 -9.19 -7.82 10.52
C ASN A 62 -8.06 -8.06 9.50
N VAL A 63 -7.18 -9.02 9.76
CA VAL A 63 -6.12 -9.41 8.81
C VAL A 63 -6.72 -9.89 7.50
N GLU A 64 -7.76 -10.72 7.56
CA GLU A 64 -8.46 -11.21 6.37
C GLU A 64 -9.09 -10.07 5.57
N ALA A 65 -9.81 -9.16 6.25
CA ALA A 65 -10.46 -8.02 5.62
C ALA A 65 -9.45 -7.12 4.89
N GLN A 66 -8.31 -6.82 5.53
CA GLN A 66 -7.24 -6.03 4.93
C GLN A 66 -6.59 -6.75 3.74
N ALA A 67 -6.31 -8.05 3.86
CA ALA A 67 -5.75 -8.84 2.76
C ALA A 67 -6.67 -8.84 1.53
N ARG A 68 -7.99 -8.97 1.74
CA ARG A 68 -9.00 -8.87 0.68
C ARG A 68 -9.03 -7.49 0.06
N ALA A 69 -8.98 -6.42 0.85
CA ALA A 69 -8.95 -5.04 0.36
C ALA A 69 -7.72 -4.78 -0.52
N VAL A 70 -6.52 -5.18 -0.08
CA VAL A 70 -5.28 -5.04 -0.85
C VAL A 70 -5.36 -5.83 -2.16
N ARG A 71 -5.89 -7.06 -2.12
CA ARG A 71 -6.10 -7.88 -3.33
C ARG A 71 -7.05 -7.17 -4.31
N HIS A 72 -8.14 -6.61 -3.81
CA HIS A 72 -9.10 -5.87 -4.62
C HIS A 72 -8.45 -4.63 -5.25
N GLN A 73 -7.74 -3.80 -4.48
CA GLN A 73 -7.02 -2.63 -4.99
C GLN A 73 -6.02 -3.00 -6.09
N ARG A 74 -5.23 -4.07 -5.89
CA ARG A 74 -4.28 -4.56 -6.90
C ARG A 74 -4.98 -5.04 -8.16
N SER A 75 -6.12 -5.72 -8.03
CA SER A 75 -6.93 -6.15 -9.16
C SER A 75 -7.46 -4.95 -9.96
N MET A 76 -7.98 -3.93 -9.28
CA MET A 76 -8.50 -2.72 -9.91
C MET A 76 -7.39 -1.93 -10.61
N ALA A 77 -6.21 -1.80 -9.99
CA ALA A 77 -5.05 -1.18 -10.60
C ALA A 77 -4.59 -1.90 -11.87
N ARG A 78 -4.68 -3.24 -11.92
CA ARG A 78 -4.37 -4.03 -13.12
C ARG A 78 -5.40 -3.83 -14.23
N ARG A 79 -6.70 -3.79 -13.89
CA ARG A 79 -7.77 -3.53 -14.87
C ARG A 79 -7.62 -2.15 -15.51
N LYS A 80 -7.40 -1.11 -14.69
CA LYS A 80 -7.15 0.25 -15.17
C LYS A 80 -5.99 0.32 -16.17
N ARG A 81 -4.86 -0.33 -15.87
CA ARG A 81 -3.71 -0.40 -16.79
C ARG A 81 -4.03 -1.14 -18.09
N ALA A 82 -4.86 -2.19 -18.03
CA ALA A 82 -5.26 -2.94 -19.23
C ALA A 82 -6.20 -2.12 -20.14
N GLU A 83 -7.10 -1.33 -19.55
CA GLU A 83 -7.98 -0.40 -20.27
C GLU A 83 -7.19 0.73 -20.93
N GLU A 84 -6.24 1.33 -20.20
CA GLU A 84 -5.31 2.33 -20.75
C GLU A 84 -4.51 1.76 -21.94
N ASN A 85 -4.01 0.52 -21.83
CA ASN A 85 -3.27 -0.13 -22.92
C ASN A 85 -4.16 -0.47 -24.14
N ARG A 86 -5.42 -0.86 -23.91
CA ARG A 86 -6.40 -1.05 -25.01
C ARG A 86 -6.73 0.27 -25.71
N GLY A 87 -6.91 1.35 -24.97
CA GLY A 87 -7.12 2.69 -25.54
C GLY A 87 -5.96 3.11 -26.45
N ASN A 88 -4.72 2.85 -26.02
CA ASN A 88 -3.52 3.13 -26.83
C ASN A 88 -3.42 2.27 -28.10
N LEU A 89 -3.81 0.99 -28.04
CA LEU A 89 -3.86 0.11 -29.23
C LEU A 89 -4.93 0.57 -30.24
N VAL A 90 -6.09 1.03 -29.77
CA VAL A 90 -7.16 1.57 -30.63
C VAL A 90 -6.76 2.89 -31.29
N ALA A 91 -6.06 3.77 -30.56
CA ALA A 91 -5.53 5.02 -31.11
C ALA A 91 -4.39 4.80 -32.13
N GLY A 92 -3.57 3.76 -31.96
CA GLY A 92 -2.50 3.38 -32.89
C GLY A 92 -2.98 2.69 -34.17
N GLY A 93 -4.17 2.08 -34.16
CA GLY A 93 -4.71 1.31 -35.28
C GLY A 93 -5.15 2.12 -36.51
N LEU A 94 -5.32 3.44 -36.38
CA LEU A 94 -5.73 4.31 -37.48
C LEU A 94 -4.57 4.86 -38.33
N ARG A 95 -3.30 4.58 -37.98
CA ARG A 95 -2.13 5.11 -38.71
C ARG A 95 -1.42 4.11 -39.64
N GLY A 96 -1.97 2.92 -39.88
CA GLY A 96 -1.24 1.87 -40.59
C GLY A 96 -2.08 0.93 -41.46
N ARG A 97 -2.86 1.46 -42.40
CA ARG A 97 -3.46 0.63 -43.46
C ARG A 97 -3.54 1.36 -44.82
N GLY A 98 -2.44 1.98 -45.23
CA GLY A 98 -2.21 2.44 -46.60
C GLY A 98 -1.27 1.45 -47.32
N GLY A 99 -1.81 0.32 -47.77
CA GLY A 99 -1.03 -0.73 -48.43
C GLY A 99 -1.17 -0.68 -49.95
N ARG A 100 -0.02 -0.49 -50.62
CA ARG A 100 0.38 -0.99 -51.96
C ARG A 100 -0.14 -0.25 -53.19
N GLU A 101 0.68 0.70 -53.65
CA GLU A 101 0.77 1.10 -55.05
C GLU A 101 1.40 -0.03 -55.89
N PRO A 102 0.79 -0.47 -57.02
CA PRO A 102 1.42 -1.42 -57.92
C PRO A 102 2.45 -0.72 -58.81
N ARG A 103 3.73 -1.07 -58.61
CA ARG A 103 4.84 -0.79 -59.54
C ARG A 103 4.49 -1.30 -60.95
N LYS A 104 4.13 -0.40 -61.87
CA LYS A 104 4.13 -0.70 -63.31
C LYS A 104 5.57 -0.71 -63.82
N ARG A 105 5.99 -1.90 -64.27
CA ARG A 105 7.22 -2.17 -65.02
C ARG A 105 7.12 -1.53 -66.42
N ARG A 106 8.25 -0.95 -66.84
CA ARG A 106 8.74 -0.67 -68.20
C ARG A 106 7.95 -1.29 -69.36
N GLN A 107 7.70 -0.48 -70.39
CA GLN A 107 8.37 -0.57 -71.70
C GLN A 107 8.40 0.83 -72.32
#